data_AF-A0A371ITZ3-F1
#
_entry.id   AF-A0A371ITZ3-F1
#
_cell.length_a   1.000
_cell.length_b   1.000
_cell.length_c   1.000
_cell.angle_alpha   90.00
_cell.angle_beta   90.00
_cell.angle_gamma   90.00
#
_symmetry.space_group_name_H-M   'P 1'
#
loop_
_entity.id
_entity.type
_entity.pdbx_description
1 polymer ?
#
loop_
_entity_poly.entity_id
_entity_poly.type
_entity_poly.pdbx_seq_one_letter_code
_entity_poly.pdbx_strand_id
1 'polypeptide(L)'
;MQFEFADVFLSPFMLMFLAIVTGLLFGRIKFGRFRFGISGALFTGLFIGWAAFKYSSNIPQGHKSFLASQKLINSGVIPGNFFDMFLILFVCAVGLLAAKDMGIVLKKYGSKFVFLGLLITLVSAMTTYGATLFSEDSNPYEVSGVYTGALTSSPGLAAAIETARSHAAERVSIYNSMTSNEKVKFLKMAGIKETDIPKDVNELQLTSEICEQYIKNAEASIGAGHAIGYPFGVLIVILAVNFFPSIFKIDVEKERIAYRKELEEAKKLIKVKELKETKFDMLGFTIACTAGYIIGNINIYLPIIGYFSLGSTGGV
;
A
#
# COMPACT_ATOMS: atom_id res chain seq x y z
N MET A 1 32.81 18.47 -11.70
CA MET A 1 31.82 17.64 -10.99
C MET A 1 32.43 17.21 -9.67
N GLN A 2 32.01 17.78 -8.55
CA GLN A 2 32.37 17.26 -7.23
C GLN A 2 31.37 16.15 -6.89
N PHE A 3 31.85 14.91 -6.73
CA PHE A 3 31.01 13.79 -6.34
C PHE A 3 30.71 13.91 -4.85
N GLU A 4 29.49 14.32 -4.52
CA GLU A 4 29.07 14.42 -3.13
C GLU A 4 28.48 13.09 -2.66
N PHE A 5 29.13 12.46 -1.70
CA PHE A 5 28.69 11.18 -1.13
C PHE A 5 27.25 11.25 -0.60
N ALA A 6 26.82 12.40 -0.07
CA ALA A 6 25.47 12.59 0.43
C ALA A 6 24.39 12.45 -0.67
N ASP A 7 24.65 12.94 -1.88
CA ASP A 7 23.70 12.85 -3.00
C ASP A 7 23.43 11.38 -3.38
N VAL A 8 24.45 10.54 -3.27
CA VAL A 8 24.34 9.11 -3.59
C VAL A 8 23.65 8.35 -2.47
N PHE A 9 24.05 8.57 -1.21
CA PHE A 9 23.48 7.85 -0.07
C PHE A 9 22.04 8.24 0.26
N LEU A 10 21.66 9.50 0.00
CA LEU A 10 20.28 9.97 0.14
C LEU A 10 19.47 9.80 -1.15
N SER A 11 20.03 9.19 -2.19
CA SER A 11 19.27 8.91 -3.41
C SER A 11 18.21 7.81 -3.14
N PRO A 12 17.00 7.92 -3.73
CA PRO A 12 15.96 6.90 -3.57
C PRO A 12 16.42 5.50 -3.97
N PHE A 13 17.22 5.39 -5.04
CA PHE A 13 17.75 4.11 -5.51
C PHE A 13 18.69 3.45 -4.51
N MET A 14 19.59 4.22 -3.90
CA MET A 14 20.51 3.69 -2.89
C MET A 14 19.75 3.25 -1.63
N LEU A 15 18.77 4.04 -1.19
CA LEU A 15 17.94 3.69 -0.04
C LEU A 15 17.14 2.40 -0.28
N MET A 16 16.51 2.25 -1.46
CA MET A 16 15.82 1.02 -1.84
C MET A 16 16.77 -0.18 -1.94
N PHE A 17 17.95 0.01 -2.55
CA PHE A 17 18.95 -1.05 -2.66
C PHE A 17 19.42 -1.53 -1.28
N LEU A 18 19.78 -0.60 -0.39
CA LEU A 18 20.17 -0.92 0.98
C LEU A 18 19.03 -1.62 1.73
N ALA A 19 17.80 -1.14 1.59
CA ALA A 19 16.62 -1.76 2.21
C ALA A 19 16.43 -3.20 1.75
N ILE A 20 16.51 -3.47 0.43
CA ILE A 20 16.36 -4.82 -0.13
C ILE A 20 17.50 -5.72 0.35
N VAL A 21 18.76 -5.31 0.19
CA VAL A 21 19.90 -6.16 0.55
C VAL A 21 19.92 -6.48 2.03
N THR A 22 19.84 -5.45 2.89
CA THR A 22 19.82 -5.65 4.34
C THR A 22 18.58 -6.41 4.80
N GLY A 23 17.45 -6.19 4.12
CA GLY A 23 16.19 -6.85 4.40
C GLY A 23 16.17 -8.32 4.06
N LEU A 24 16.75 -8.71 2.93
CA LEU A 24 16.93 -10.11 2.56
C LEU A 24 17.92 -10.82 3.49
N LEU A 25 18.96 -10.12 3.96
CA LEU A 25 19.88 -10.66 4.97
C LEU A 25 19.19 -10.85 6.32
N PHE A 26 18.49 -9.82 6.81
CA PHE A 26 17.68 -9.88 8.03
C PHE A 26 16.59 -10.96 7.94
N GLY A 27 15.97 -11.09 6.77
CA GLY A 27 14.96 -12.09 6.43
C GLY A 27 15.41 -13.54 6.61
N ARG A 28 16.72 -13.80 6.48
CA ARG A 28 17.32 -15.13 6.66
C ARG A 28 17.59 -15.50 8.12
N ILE A 29 17.55 -14.52 9.04
CA ILE A 29 17.77 -14.77 10.46
C ILE A 29 16.64 -15.66 10.98
N LYS A 30 17.02 -16.76 11.66
CA LYS A 30 16.07 -17.72 12.22
C LYS A 30 15.98 -17.53 13.73
N PHE A 31 14.77 -17.41 14.24
CA PHE A 31 14.47 -17.44 15.68
C PHE A 31 13.64 -18.69 15.97
N GLY A 32 14.31 -19.81 16.26
CA GLY A 32 13.64 -21.11 16.40
C GLY A 32 12.96 -21.56 15.09
N ARG A 33 11.64 -21.74 15.11
CA ARG A 33 10.83 -22.06 13.92
C ARG A 33 10.51 -20.84 13.05
N PHE A 34 10.74 -19.63 13.56
CA PHE A 34 10.36 -18.38 12.91
C PHE A 34 11.47 -17.84 11.99
N ARG A 35 11.07 -17.28 10.84
CA ARG A 35 11.92 -16.50 9.93
C ARG A 35 11.11 -15.33 9.36
N PHE A 36 11.73 -14.16 9.24
CA PHE A 36 11.10 -13.01 8.61
C PHE A 36 10.89 -13.17 7.10
N GLY A 37 11.76 -13.95 6.42
CA GLY A 37 11.64 -14.19 4.99
C GLY A 37 11.76 -12.91 4.16
N ILE A 38 11.04 -12.83 3.04
CA ILE A 38 11.06 -11.66 2.14
C ILE A 38 10.54 -10.40 2.84
N SER A 39 9.64 -10.56 3.81
CA SER A 39 9.10 -9.46 4.62
C SER A 39 10.17 -8.69 5.40
N GLY A 40 11.38 -9.25 5.58
CA GLY A 40 12.51 -8.53 6.15
C GLY A 40 12.84 -7.22 5.43
N ALA A 41 12.62 -7.15 4.10
CA ALA A 41 12.81 -5.94 3.30
C ALA A 41 11.91 -4.77 3.71
N LEU A 42 10.72 -5.05 4.22
CA LEU A 42 9.82 -4.02 4.70
C LEU A 42 10.31 -3.43 6.04
N PHE A 43 10.69 -4.28 6.99
CA PHE A 43 11.17 -3.81 8.30
C PHE A 43 12.47 -3.00 8.17
N THR A 44 13.40 -3.45 7.32
CA THR A 44 14.62 -2.70 7.04
C THR A 44 14.33 -1.43 6.25
N GLY A 45 13.42 -1.46 5.28
CA GLY A 45 12.98 -0.29 4.54
C GLY A 45 12.38 0.80 5.44
N LEU A 46 11.53 0.41 6.39
CA LEU A 46 10.95 1.32 7.38
C LEU A 46 12.03 1.95 8.26
N PHE A 47 12.96 1.13 8.77
CA PHE A 47 14.07 1.62 9.60
C PHE A 47 14.99 2.58 8.84
N ILE A 48 15.41 2.20 7.62
CA ILE A 48 16.28 3.02 6.76
C ILE A 48 15.57 4.31 6.36
N GLY A 49 14.29 4.24 5.97
CA GLY A 49 13.50 5.41 5.62
C GLY A 49 13.36 6.38 6.79
N TRP A 50 13.05 5.87 7.98
CA TRP A 50 13.00 6.67 9.21
C TRP A 50 14.36 7.29 9.54
N ALA A 51 15.45 6.52 9.46
CA ALA A 51 16.79 7.02 9.73
C ALA A 51 17.22 8.10 8.73
N ALA A 52 16.94 7.91 7.44
CA ALA A 52 17.25 8.87 6.37
C ALA A 52 16.42 10.15 6.51
N PHE A 53 15.14 10.03 6.86
CA PHE A 53 14.28 11.18 7.15
C PHE A 53 14.80 11.97 8.36
N LYS A 54 15.03 11.29 9.49
CA LYS A 54 15.56 11.90 10.71
C LYS A 54 16.91 12.58 10.49
N TYR A 55 17.80 11.95 9.74
CA TYR A 55 19.07 12.55 9.37
C TYR A 55 18.86 13.82 8.54
N SER A 56 18.01 13.75 7.51
CA SER A 56 17.73 14.86 6.60
C SER A 56 17.07 16.06 7.29
N SER A 57 16.17 15.83 8.25
CA SER A 57 15.48 16.90 8.98
C SER A 57 16.40 17.69 9.92
N ASN A 58 17.55 17.14 10.31
CA ASN A 58 18.48 17.77 11.25
C ASN A 58 19.64 18.52 10.56
N ILE A 59 19.64 18.59 9.22
CA ILE A 59 20.73 19.24 8.47
C ILE A 59 20.50 20.77 8.39
N PRO A 60 21.45 21.60 8.86
CA PRO A 60 21.34 23.06 8.79
C PRO A 60 21.37 23.62 7.37
N GLN A 61 20.71 24.77 7.17
CA GLN A 61 20.81 25.56 5.93
C GLN A 61 22.27 25.97 5.70
N GLY A 62 22.81 25.61 4.53
CA GLY A 62 24.20 25.89 4.14
C GLY A 62 25.14 24.69 4.24
N HIS A 63 24.71 23.56 4.81
CA HIS A 63 25.47 22.31 4.71
C HIS A 63 25.42 21.77 3.28
N LYS A 64 26.50 21.13 2.81
CA LYS A 64 26.58 20.62 1.42
C LYS A 64 25.45 19.64 1.07
N SER A 65 25.08 18.81 2.03
CA SER A 65 24.00 17.82 1.92
C SER A 65 22.58 18.41 2.03
N PHE A 66 22.42 19.71 2.27
CA PHE A 66 21.10 20.32 2.50
C PHE A 66 20.17 20.15 1.29
N LEU A 67 20.70 20.33 0.07
CA LEU A 67 19.91 20.18 -1.16
C LEU A 67 19.39 18.75 -1.34
N ALA A 68 20.25 17.75 -1.12
CA ALA A 68 19.86 16.33 -1.17
C ALA A 68 18.81 15.99 -0.11
N SER A 69 19.00 16.48 1.11
CA SER A 69 18.06 16.28 2.22
C SER A 69 16.70 16.93 1.97
N GLN A 70 16.68 18.14 1.44
CA GLN A 70 15.42 18.81 1.09
C GLN A 70 14.69 18.08 -0.04
N LYS A 71 15.42 17.60 -1.05
CA LYS A 71 14.85 16.77 -2.12
C LYS A 71 14.24 15.48 -1.57
N LEU A 72 14.94 14.79 -0.67
CA LEU A 72 14.47 13.57 -0.02
C LEU A 72 13.19 13.81 0.78
N ILE A 73 13.18 14.84 1.63
CA ILE A 73 12.01 15.20 2.45
C ILE A 73 10.81 15.56 1.57
N ASN A 74 11.02 16.40 0.55
CA ASN A 74 9.96 16.81 -0.37
C ASN A 74 9.36 15.64 -1.15
N SER A 75 10.14 14.58 -1.39
CA SER A 75 9.67 13.36 -2.03
C SER A 75 9.09 12.31 -1.08
N GLY A 76 9.11 12.54 0.24
CA GLY A 76 8.68 11.52 1.21
C GLY A 76 9.63 10.31 1.29
N VAL A 77 10.94 10.55 1.22
CA VAL A 77 12.01 9.53 1.13
C VAL A 77 12.07 8.83 -0.24
N ILE A 78 10.96 8.27 -0.70
CA ILE A 78 10.84 7.59 -1.99
C ILE A 78 9.74 8.27 -2.82
N PRO A 79 10.04 8.74 -4.04
CA PRO A 79 9.02 9.32 -4.92
C PRO A 79 7.84 8.38 -5.18
N GLY A 80 6.61 8.91 -5.12
CA GLY A 80 5.37 8.15 -5.36
C GLY A 80 5.34 7.40 -6.70
N ASN A 81 5.91 7.99 -7.75
CA ASN A 81 5.98 7.34 -9.08
C ASN A 81 6.72 6.00 -9.06
N PHE A 82 7.75 5.84 -8.21
CA PHE A 82 8.43 4.56 -8.05
C PHE A 82 7.56 3.56 -7.32
N PHE A 83 6.86 4.01 -6.27
CA PHE A 83 5.92 3.17 -5.53
C PHE A 83 4.84 2.61 -6.47
N ASP A 84 4.20 3.45 -7.26
CA ASP A 84 3.16 3.04 -8.21
C ASP A 84 3.72 2.06 -9.26
N MET A 85 4.88 2.37 -9.83
CA MET A 85 5.53 1.50 -10.81
C MET A 85 5.82 0.11 -10.23
N PHE A 86 6.46 0.03 -9.05
CA PHE A 86 6.78 -1.26 -8.44
C PHE A 86 5.55 -2.02 -7.98
N LEU A 87 4.50 -1.30 -7.56
CA LEU A 87 3.24 -1.93 -7.19
C LEU A 87 2.53 -2.54 -8.40
N ILE A 88 2.42 -1.82 -9.52
CA ILE A 88 1.85 -2.36 -10.77
C ILE A 88 2.58 -3.63 -11.20
N LEU A 89 3.92 -3.60 -11.19
CA LEU A 89 4.73 -4.77 -11.52
C LEU A 89 4.48 -5.94 -10.56
N PHE A 90 4.34 -5.66 -9.27
CA PHE A 90 4.05 -6.65 -8.23
C PHE A 90 2.66 -7.28 -8.40
N VAL A 91 1.61 -6.47 -8.55
CA VAL A 91 0.23 -6.97 -8.67
C VAL A 91 0.07 -7.81 -9.94
N CYS A 92 0.63 -7.34 -11.07
CA CYS A 92 0.63 -8.12 -12.32
C CYS A 92 1.32 -9.48 -12.14
N ALA A 93 2.52 -9.49 -11.53
CA ALA A 93 3.27 -10.72 -11.31
C ALA A 93 2.50 -11.71 -10.41
N VAL A 94 1.86 -11.23 -9.35
CA VAL A 94 1.04 -12.06 -8.44
C VAL A 94 -0.20 -12.61 -9.18
N GLY A 95 -0.88 -11.79 -9.97
CA GLY A 95 -2.03 -12.21 -10.77
C GLY A 95 -1.66 -13.31 -11.78
N LEU A 96 -0.57 -13.11 -12.52
CA LEU A 96 -0.05 -14.09 -13.48
C LEU A 96 0.41 -15.39 -12.80
N LEU A 97 1.01 -15.31 -11.61
CA LEU A 97 1.43 -16.48 -10.84
C LEU A 97 0.22 -17.34 -10.40
N ALA A 98 -0.90 -16.71 -10.04
CA ALA A 98 -2.11 -17.40 -9.60
C ALA A 98 -2.93 -18.01 -10.76
N ALA A 99 -2.71 -17.57 -12.00
CA ALA A 99 -3.58 -17.86 -13.14
C ALA A 99 -3.72 -19.36 -13.46
N LYS A 100 -2.66 -20.15 -13.31
CA LYS A 100 -2.62 -21.57 -13.74
C LYS A 100 -3.71 -22.43 -13.09
N ASP A 101 -3.96 -22.23 -11.80
CA ASP A 101 -4.90 -23.06 -11.04
C ASP A 101 -6.22 -22.34 -10.72
N MET A 102 -6.31 -21.03 -11.01
CA MET A 102 -7.44 -20.18 -10.61
C MET A 102 -8.79 -20.68 -11.17
N GLY A 103 -8.86 -21.14 -12.42
CA GLY A 103 -10.13 -21.61 -13.00
C GLY A 103 -10.73 -22.82 -12.27
N ILE A 104 -9.88 -23.76 -11.85
CA ILE A 104 -10.31 -24.96 -11.12
C ILE A 104 -10.67 -24.60 -9.68
N VAL A 105 -9.85 -23.75 -9.04
CA VAL A 105 -10.07 -23.27 -7.68
C VAL A 105 -11.38 -22.48 -7.59
N LEU A 106 -11.66 -21.58 -8.52
CA LEU A 106 -12.93 -20.83 -8.56
C LEU A 106 -14.13 -21.74 -8.80
N LYS A 107 -14.01 -22.74 -9.68
CA LYS A 107 -15.13 -23.68 -9.91
C LYS A 107 -15.42 -24.53 -8.68
N LYS A 108 -14.40 -24.88 -7.90
CA LYS A 108 -14.54 -25.79 -6.75
C LYS A 108 -14.83 -25.08 -5.43
N TYR A 109 -14.19 -23.94 -5.19
CA TYR A 109 -14.26 -23.19 -3.93
C TYR A 109 -14.72 -21.74 -4.10
N GLY A 110 -14.99 -21.27 -5.32
CA GLY A 110 -15.15 -19.86 -5.64
C GLY A 110 -16.18 -19.14 -4.77
N SER A 111 -17.39 -19.68 -4.62
CA SER A 111 -18.41 -19.04 -3.77
C SER A 111 -17.99 -18.93 -2.30
N LYS A 112 -17.32 -19.95 -1.76
CA LYS A 112 -16.77 -19.93 -0.39
C LYS A 112 -15.68 -18.88 -0.25
N PHE A 113 -14.79 -18.78 -1.25
CA PHE A 113 -13.68 -17.82 -1.23
C PHE A 113 -14.15 -16.38 -1.40
N VAL A 114 -15.14 -16.14 -2.26
CA VAL A 114 -15.75 -14.81 -2.43
C VAL A 114 -16.42 -14.37 -1.13
N PHE A 115 -17.26 -15.23 -0.53
CA PHE A 115 -17.93 -14.90 0.74
C PHE A 115 -16.92 -14.67 1.87
N LEU A 116 -15.91 -15.53 1.97
CA LEU A 116 -14.88 -15.39 2.99
C LEU A 116 -14.06 -14.11 2.81
N GLY A 117 -13.66 -13.78 1.57
CA GLY A 117 -12.93 -12.55 1.26
C GLY A 117 -13.75 -11.30 1.60
N LEU A 118 -15.03 -11.27 1.24
CA LEU A 118 -15.93 -10.18 1.58
C LEU A 118 -16.12 -10.04 3.08
N LEU A 119 -16.36 -11.15 3.80
CA LEU A 119 -16.55 -11.15 5.24
C LEU A 119 -15.32 -10.65 5.99
N ILE A 120 -14.12 -11.15 5.66
CA ILE A 120 -12.87 -10.72 6.30
C ILE A 120 -12.65 -9.22 6.09
N THR A 121 -12.88 -8.74 4.87
CA THR A 121 -12.71 -7.33 4.50
C THR A 121 -13.70 -6.45 5.27
N LEU A 122 -14.99 -6.80 5.29
CA LEU A 122 -16.01 -6.04 6.01
C LEU A 122 -15.78 -6.03 7.52
N VAL A 123 -15.44 -7.17 8.13
CA VAL A 123 -15.14 -7.24 9.57
C VAL A 123 -13.95 -6.37 9.92
N SER A 124 -12.91 -6.37 9.07
CA SER A 124 -11.73 -5.54 9.27
C SER A 124 -12.06 -4.05 9.14
N ALA A 125 -12.90 -3.67 8.16
CA ALA A 125 -13.36 -2.30 7.99
C ALA A 125 -14.20 -1.86 9.21
N MET A 126 -15.21 -2.65 9.60
CA MET A 126 -16.04 -2.37 10.78
C MET A 126 -15.19 -2.22 12.05
N THR A 127 -14.20 -3.07 12.25
CA THR A 127 -13.30 -3.00 13.41
C THR A 127 -12.45 -1.73 13.36
N THR A 128 -11.92 -1.38 12.19
CA THR A 128 -11.05 -0.21 12.03
C THR A 128 -11.82 1.10 12.24
N TYR A 129 -12.96 1.28 11.57
CA TYR A 129 -13.82 2.47 11.73
C TYR A 129 -14.56 2.48 13.08
N GLY A 130 -14.84 1.32 13.66
CA GLY A 130 -15.36 1.24 15.03
C GLY A 130 -14.35 1.73 16.06
N ALA A 131 -13.06 1.40 15.89
CA ALA A 131 -12.00 1.84 16.77
C ALA A 131 -11.80 3.37 16.74
N THR A 132 -12.07 4.04 15.61
CA THR A 132 -11.97 5.51 15.52
C THR A 132 -12.99 6.24 16.38
N LEU A 133 -14.12 5.61 16.75
CA LEU A 133 -15.09 6.21 17.66
C LEU A 133 -14.51 6.44 19.07
N PHE A 134 -13.42 5.74 19.42
CA PHE A 134 -12.73 5.90 20.70
C PHE A 134 -11.51 6.84 20.61
N SER A 135 -11.24 7.43 19.44
CA SER A 135 -10.11 8.33 19.20
C SER A 135 -10.59 9.60 18.48
N GLU A 136 -10.77 10.69 19.22
CA GLU A 136 -11.34 11.94 18.68
C GLU A 136 -10.44 12.67 17.68
N ASP A 137 -9.13 12.34 17.64
CA ASP A 137 -8.11 13.04 16.84
C ASP A 137 -7.53 12.18 15.70
N SER A 138 -8.31 11.23 15.16
CA SER A 138 -7.85 10.36 14.08
C SER A 138 -8.11 10.97 12.70
N ASN A 139 -7.04 11.16 11.91
CA ASN A 139 -7.13 11.56 10.51
C ASN A 139 -7.74 10.42 9.65
N PRO A 140 -8.85 10.66 8.93
CA PRO A 140 -9.51 9.63 8.11
C PRO A 140 -8.59 8.98 7.06
N TYR A 141 -7.63 9.74 6.53
CA TYR A 141 -6.65 9.22 5.57
C TYR A 141 -5.71 8.23 6.28
N GLU A 142 -5.16 8.57 7.45
CA GLU A 142 -4.31 7.66 8.22
C GLU A 142 -5.04 6.38 8.61
N VAL A 143 -6.30 6.49 9.02
CA VAL A 143 -7.14 5.34 9.37
C VAL A 143 -7.32 4.39 8.17
N SER A 144 -7.60 4.95 6.99
CA SER A 144 -7.66 4.16 5.74
C SER A 144 -6.32 3.48 5.44
N GLY A 145 -5.21 4.18 5.69
CA GLY A 145 -3.87 3.61 5.65
C GLY A 145 -3.72 2.41 6.58
N VAL A 146 -4.03 2.59 7.87
CA VAL A 146 -3.94 1.51 8.89
C VAL A 146 -4.80 0.31 8.50
N TYR A 147 -6.00 0.55 7.98
CA TYR A 147 -6.89 -0.51 7.49
C TYR A 147 -6.21 -1.36 6.39
N THR A 148 -5.67 -0.71 5.36
CA THR A 148 -4.98 -1.44 4.27
C THR A 148 -3.69 -2.12 4.74
N GLY A 149 -2.98 -1.49 5.68
CA GLY A 149 -1.76 -2.03 6.30
C GLY A 149 -2.05 -3.27 7.12
N ALA A 150 -3.04 -3.22 8.02
CA ALA A 150 -3.46 -4.35 8.84
C ALA A 150 -3.93 -5.55 8.00
N LEU A 151 -4.62 -5.28 6.88
CA LEU A 151 -4.98 -6.31 5.91
C LEU A 151 -3.80 -6.80 5.05
N THR A 152 -2.62 -6.19 5.17
CA THR A 152 -1.43 -6.47 4.35
C THR A 152 -1.72 -6.36 2.85
N SER A 153 -2.68 -5.50 2.47
CA SER A 153 -3.20 -5.40 1.10
C SER A 153 -2.55 -4.26 0.35
N SER A 154 -1.50 -4.57 -0.42
CA SER A 154 -0.81 -3.59 -1.28
C SER A 154 -1.71 -3.03 -2.40
N PRO A 155 -2.57 -3.84 -3.09
CA PRO A 155 -3.58 -3.28 -3.99
C PRO A 155 -4.59 -2.38 -3.26
N GLY A 156 -4.94 -2.74 -2.02
CA GLY A 156 -5.80 -1.92 -1.16
C GLY A 156 -5.19 -0.57 -0.83
N LEU A 157 -3.88 -0.51 -0.55
CA LEU A 157 -3.15 0.75 -0.32
C LEU A 157 -3.26 1.67 -1.52
N ALA A 158 -3.01 1.19 -2.73
CA ALA A 158 -3.06 2.07 -3.89
C ALA A 158 -4.48 2.48 -4.28
N ALA A 159 -5.47 1.59 -4.15
CA ALA A 159 -6.86 1.99 -4.28
C ALA A 159 -7.23 3.10 -3.26
N ALA A 160 -6.73 3.00 -2.03
CA ALA A 160 -6.94 4.02 -1.00
C ALA A 160 -6.24 5.35 -1.34
N ILE A 161 -4.99 5.34 -1.80
CA ILE A 161 -4.25 6.54 -2.24
C ILE A 161 -4.96 7.22 -3.41
N GLU A 162 -5.35 6.46 -4.43
CA GLU A 162 -6.03 6.99 -5.63
C GLU A 162 -7.41 7.58 -5.30
N THR A 163 -8.16 6.91 -4.42
CA THR A 163 -9.42 7.43 -3.88
C THR A 163 -9.20 8.71 -3.08
N ALA A 164 -8.15 8.76 -2.26
CA ALA A 164 -7.85 9.93 -1.45
C ALA A 164 -7.39 11.12 -2.27
N ARG A 165 -6.65 10.93 -3.37
CA ARG A 165 -6.32 11.98 -4.33
C ARG A 165 -7.59 12.61 -4.90
N SER A 166 -8.52 11.77 -5.37
CA SER A 166 -9.79 12.21 -5.94
C SER A 166 -10.64 12.95 -4.92
N HIS A 167 -10.79 12.37 -3.73
CA HIS A 167 -11.52 12.97 -2.62
C HIS A 167 -10.87 14.28 -2.12
N ALA A 168 -9.54 14.35 -2.06
CA ALA A 168 -8.83 15.55 -1.65
C ALA A 168 -8.96 16.68 -2.67
N ALA A 169 -8.93 16.37 -3.98
CA ALA A 169 -9.17 17.34 -5.05
C ALA A 169 -10.61 17.88 -5.00
N GLU A 170 -11.60 17.04 -4.70
CA GLU A 170 -12.98 17.48 -4.45
C GLU A 170 -13.06 18.40 -3.21
N ARG A 171 -12.39 18.03 -2.11
CA ARG A 171 -12.31 18.87 -0.91
C ARG A 171 -11.70 20.24 -1.21
N VAL A 172 -10.69 20.33 -2.07
CA VAL A 172 -10.12 21.60 -2.53
C VAL A 172 -11.17 22.45 -3.25
N SER A 173 -11.99 21.86 -4.13
CA SER A 173 -12.96 22.61 -4.93
C SER A 173 -14.13 23.16 -4.10
N ILE A 174 -14.52 22.46 -3.02
CA ILE A 174 -15.60 22.86 -2.12
C ILE A 174 -15.11 23.67 -0.91
N TYR A 175 -13.82 24.05 -0.84
CA TYR A 175 -13.25 24.77 0.32
C TYR A 175 -14.07 26.01 0.71
N ASN A 176 -14.51 26.80 -0.27
CA ASN A 176 -15.27 28.03 -0.01
C ASN A 176 -16.62 27.79 0.67
N SER A 177 -17.24 26.62 0.46
CA SER A 177 -18.52 26.23 1.06
C SER A 177 -18.39 25.43 2.36
N MET A 178 -17.16 25.16 2.84
CA MET A 178 -16.92 24.47 4.12
C MET A 178 -17.22 25.36 5.33
N THR A 179 -17.57 24.73 6.45
CA THR A 179 -17.69 25.41 7.75
C THR A 179 -16.33 25.89 8.26
N SER A 180 -16.31 26.89 9.16
CA SER A 180 -15.05 27.42 9.72
C SER A 180 -14.18 26.33 10.37
N ASN A 181 -14.80 25.38 11.09
CA ASN A 181 -14.09 24.26 11.71
C ASN A 181 -13.45 23.32 10.67
N GLU A 182 -14.15 23.06 9.55
CA GLU A 182 -13.62 22.24 8.47
C GLU A 182 -12.48 22.94 7.73
N LYS A 183 -12.57 24.26 7.52
CA LYS A 183 -11.48 25.05 6.94
C LYS A 183 -10.23 25.00 7.81
N VAL A 184 -10.36 25.12 9.14
CA VAL A 184 -9.22 24.96 10.06
C VAL A 184 -8.58 23.58 9.92
N LYS A 185 -9.39 22.50 9.92
CA LYS A 185 -8.88 21.13 9.72
C LYS A 185 -8.19 20.97 8.36
N PHE A 186 -8.76 21.55 7.30
CA PHE A 186 -8.19 21.55 5.96
C PHE A 186 -6.81 22.22 5.94
N LEU A 187 -6.69 23.42 6.51
CA LEU A 187 -5.43 24.18 6.52
C LEU A 187 -4.34 23.50 7.36
N LYS A 188 -4.72 22.92 8.51
CA LYS A 188 -3.81 22.08 9.31
C LYS A 188 -3.29 20.90 8.49
N MET A 189 -4.18 20.22 7.77
CA MET A 189 -3.82 19.10 6.90
C MET A 189 -2.94 19.54 5.72
N ALA A 190 -3.11 20.76 5.21
CA ALA A 190 -2.24 21.34 4.19
C ALA A 190 -0.85 21.73 4.72
N GLY A 191 -0.59 21.58 6.03
CA GLY A 191 0.71 21.86 6.65
C GLY A 191 0.88 23.29 7.17
N ILE A 192 -0.21 24.06 7.24
CA ILE A 192 -0.18 25.40 7.84
C ILE A 192 -0.21 25.27 9.36
N LYS A 193 0.75 25.91 10.04
CA LYS A 193 0.80 25.89 11.51
C LYS A 193 -0.40 26.59 12.08
N GLU A 194 -0.87 26.12 13.22
CA GLU A 194 -2.04 26.67 13.91
C GLU A 194 -1.88 28.16 14.28
N THR A 195 -0.63 28.61 14.48
CA THR A 195 -0.28 30.02 14.73
C THR A 195 -0.43 30.93 13.50
N ASP A 196 -0.37 30.34 12.30
CA ASP A 196 -0.33 31.06 11.02
C ASP A 196 -1.73 31.06 10.36
N ILE A 197 -2.70 30.37 10.95
CA ILE A 197 -4.09 30.37 10.50
C ILE A 197 -4.76 31.68 10.99
N PRO A 198 -5.30 32.52 10.09
CA PRO A 198 -5.99 33.75 10.48
C PRO A 198 -7.18 33.46 11.40
N LYS A 199 -7.46 34.40 12.33
CA LYS A 199 -8.64 34.31 13.20
C LYS A 199 -9.95 34.30 12.42
N ASP A 200 -10.01 35.00 11.29
CA ASP A 200 -11.05 34.84 10.28
C ASP A 200 -10.55 34.01 9.11
N VAL A 201 -10.85 32.72 9.15
CA VAL A 201 -10.43 31.74 8.15
C VAL A 201 -11.06 32.00 6.77
N ASN A 202 -12.12 32.81 6.71
CA ASN A 202 -12.79 33.14 5.45
C ASN A 202 -12.04 34.14 4.57
N GLU A 203 -11.08 34.88 5.15
CA GLU A 203 -10.25 35.83 4.40
C GLU A 203 -9.10 35.14 3.65
N LEU A 204 -8.76 33.91 4.02
CA LEU A 204 -7.65 33.16 3.42
C LEU A 204 -8.08 32.54 2.08
N GLN A 205 -7.56 33.07 0.98
CA GLN A 205 -7.69 32.46 -0.34
C GLN A 205 -6.69 31.32 -0.53
N LEU A 206 -7.16 30.21 -1.10
CA LEU A 206 -6.29 29.08 -1.43
C LEU A 206 -5.33 29.45 -2.56
N THR A 207 -4.03 29.29 -2.33
CA THR A 207 -3.03 29.32 -3.40
C THR A 207 -2.89 27.93 -4.03
N SER A 208 -2.34 27.87 -5.24
CA SER A 208 -2.04 26.60 -5.91
C SER A 208 -1.12 25.71 -5.07
N GLU A 209 -0.15 26.28 -4.34
CA GLU A 209 0.72 25.47 -3.48
C GLU A 209 -0.04 24.82 -2.32
N ILE A 210 -0.97 25.53 -1.67
CA ILE A 210 -1.76 24.98 -0.55
C ILE A 210 -2.64 23.83 -1.04
N CYS A 211 -3.28 23.99 -2.21
CA CYS A 211 -4.09 22.96 -2.83
C CYS A 211 -3.27 21.69 -3.11
N GLU A 212 -2.11 21.83 -3.75
CA GLU A 212 -1.22 20.71 -4.03
C GLU A 212 -0.70 20.05 -2.75
N GLN A 213 -0.33 20.85 -1.74
CA GLN A 213 0.20 20.34 -0.48
C GLN A 213 -0.86 19.55 0.30
N TYR A 214 -2.12 20.00 0.31
CA TYR A 214 -3.22 19.27 0.92
C TYR A 214 -3.41 17.88 0.28
N ILE A 215 -3.41 17.81 -1.07
CA ILE A 215 -3.53 16.54 -1.79
C ILE A 215 -2.34 15.63 -1.48
N LYS A 216 -1.10 16.14 -1.55
CA LYS A 216 0.10 15.37 -1.22
C LYS A 216 0.09 14.85 0.21
N ASN A 217 -0.34 15.67 1.17
CA ASN A 217 -0.40 15.28 2.57
C ASN A 217 -1.49 14.22 2.80
N ALA A 218 -2.62 14.26 2.09
CA ALA A 218 -3.65 13.22 2.14
C ALA A 218 -3.11 11.86 1.69
N GLU A 219 -2.41 11.81 0.55
CA GLU A 219 -1.76 10.59 0.06
C GLU A 219 -0.68 10.09 1.03
N ALA A 220 0.18 10.99 1.51
CA ALA A 220 1.23 10.67 2.46
C ALA A 220 0.67 10.11 3.78
N SER A 221 -0.48 10.62 4.23
CA SER A 221 -1.17 10.16 5.44
C SER A 221 -1.65 8.72 5.31
N ILE A 222 -2.21 8.33 4.15
CA ILE A 222 -2.56 6.92 3.88
C ILE A 222 -1.29 6.06 3.90
N GLY A 223 -0.23 6.49 3.20
CA GLY A 223 1.03 5.77 3.17
C GLY A 223 1.61 5.56 4.59
N ALA A 224 1.55 6.59 5.43
CA ALA A 224 1.99 6.53 6.82
C ALA A 224 1.16 5.54 7.64
N GLY A 225 -0.17 5.61 7.57
CA GLY A 225 -1.05 4.67 8.26
C GLY A 225 -0.79 3.22 7.84
N HIS A 226 -0.58 2.97 6.55
CA HIS A 226 -0.26 1.65 6.03
C HIS A 226 1.07 1.15 6.57
N ALA A 227 2.11 1.98 6.54
CA ALA A 227 3.43 1.64 7.07
C ALA A 227 3.38 1.31 8.58
N ILE A 228 2.48 1.93 9.33
CA ILE A 228 2.25 1.63 10.75
C ILE A 228 1.52 0.29 10.94
N GLY A 229 0.43 0.06 10.20
CA GLY A 229 -0.38 -1.16 10.36
C GLY A 229 0.27 -2.43 9.80
N TYR A 230 1.02 -2.31 8.70
CA TYR A 230 1.55 -3.44 7.94
C TYR A 230 2.48 -4.37 8.74
N PRO A 231 3.47 -3.87 9.53
CA PRO A 231 4.30 -4.72 10.39
C PRO A 231 3.49 -5.64 11.30
N PHE A 232 2.41 -5.14 11.91
CA PHE A 232 1.56 -5.92 12.81
C PHE A 232 0.72 -6.94 12.04
N GLY A 233 0.15 -6.55 10.88
CA GLY A 233 -0.57 -7.48 10.00
C GLY A 233 0.32 -8.66 9.58
N VAL A 234 1.54 -8.38 9.11
CA VAL A 234 2.50 -9.41 8.72
C VAL A 234 2.90 -10.29 9.90
N LEU A 235 3.22 -9.70 11.05
CA LEU A 235 3.60 -10.48 12.24
C LEU A 235 2.47 -11.43 12.67
N ILE A 236 1.24 -10.94 12.73
CA ILE A 236 0.07 -11.75 13.11
C ILE A 236 -0.15 -12.88 12.10
N VAL A 237 -0.07 -12.61 10.80
CA VAL A 237 -0.21 -13.64 9.75
C VAL A 237 0.89 -14.70 9.87
N ILE A 238 2.15 -14.29 10.03
CA ILE A 238 3.26 -15.24 10.18
C ILE A 238 3.09 -16.09 11.44
N LEU A 239 2.69 -15.47 12.56
CA LEU A 239 2.43 -16.20 13.80
C LEU A 239 1.26 -17.16 13.64
N ALA A 240 0.15 -16.73 13.02
CA ALA A 240 -1.02 -17.56 12.79
C ALA A 240 -0.67 -18.79 11.94
N VAL A 241 0.03 -18.62 10.81
CA VAL A 241 0.44 -19.73 9.93
C VAL A 241 1.35 -20.74 10.65
N ASN A 242 2.23 -20.28 11.54
CA ASN A 242 3.14 -21.17 12.26
C ASN A 242 2.50 -21.80 13.52
N PHE A 243 1.58 -21.10 14.18
CA PHE A 243 1.04 -21.50 15.48
C PHE A 243 -0.30 -22.24 15.36
N PHE A 244 -1.19 -21.84 14.45
CA PHE A 244 -2.51 -22.44 14.30
C PHE A 244 -2.45 -23.93 13.99
N PRO A 245 -1.58 -24.43 13.09
CA PRO A 245 -1.47 -25.87 12.87
C PRO A 245 -1.07 -26.63 14.14
N SER A 246 -0.24 -26.02 14.99
CA SER A 246 0.14 -26.60 16.28
C SER A 246 -1.01 -26.61 17.29
N ILE A 247 -1.81 -25.54 17.36
CA ILE A 247 -2.98 -25.46 18.26
C ILE A 247 -4.02 -26.51 17.87
N PHE A 248 -4.36 -26.57 16.59
CA PHE A 248 -5.41 -27.45 16.07
C PHE A 248 -4.92 -28.87 15.74
N LYS A 249 -3.64 -29.18 16.01
CA LYS A 249 -3.00 -30.47 15.71
C LYS A 249 -3.17 -30.89 14.24
N ILE A 250 -3.05 -29.93 13.33
CA ILE A 250 -3.15 -30.13 11.88
C ILE A 250 -1.77 -30.50 11.34
N ASP A 251 -1.69 -31.64 10.66
CA ASP A 251 -0.50 -32.02 9.89
C ASP A 251 -0.52 -31.29 8.53
N VAL A 252 0.25 -30.21 8.46
CA VAL A 252 0.32 -29.33 7.28
C VAL A 252 0.77 -30.09 6.03
N GLU A 253 1.69 -31.05 6.16
CA GLU A 253 2.20 -31.77 4.99
C GLU A 253 1.16 -32.77 4.47
N LYS A 254 0.45 -33.44 5.37
CA LYS A 254 -0.67 -34.32 5.01
C LYS A 254 -1.81 -33.55 4.32
N GLU A 255 -2.23 -32.42 4.87
CA GLU A 255 -3.27 -31.55 4.27
C GLU A 255 -2.84 -31.05 2.89
N ARG A 256 -1.58 -30.64 2.73
CA ARG A 256 -1.03 -30.18 1.45
C ARG A 256 -1.08 -31.28 0.38
N ILE A 257 -0.73 -32.52 0.74
CA ILE A 257 -0.78 -33.67 -0.17
C ILE A 257 -2.24 -33.98 -0.56
N ALA A 258 -3.15 -33.98 0.42
CA ALA A 258 -4.58 -34.20 0.17
C ALA A 258 -5.15 -33.14 -0.79
N TYR A 259 -4.86 -31.86 -0.55
CA TYR A 259 -5.28 -30.76 -1.41
C TYR A 259 -4.72 -30.86 -2.84
N ARG A 260 -3.44 -31.21 -2.99
CA ARG A 260 -2.83 -31.44 -4.31
C ARG A 260 -3.54 -32.56 -5.07
N LYS A 261 -3.81 -33.68 -4.41
CA LYS A 261 -4.52 -34.81 -5.02
C LYS A 261 -5.93 -34.39 -5.46
N GLU A 262 -6.63 -33.64 -4.62
CA GLU A 262 -7.96 -33.12 -4.92
C GLU A 262 -7.98 -32.18 -6.14
N LEU A 263 -6.97 -31.31 -6.28
CA LEU A 263 -6.82 -30.45 -7.46
C LEU A 263 -6.51 -31.24 -8.73
N GLU A 264 -5.61 -32.23 -8.65
CA GLU A 264 -5.28 -33.10 -9.79
C GLU A 264 -6.49 -33.92 -10.26
N GLU A 265 -7.32 -34.39 -9.34
CA GLU A 265 -8.60 -35.05 -9.68
C GLU A 265 -9.57 -34.08 -10.34
N ALA A 266 -9.71 -32.85 -9.82
CA ALA A 266 -10.54 -31.81 -10.43
C ALA A 266 -10.05 -31.42 -11.84
N LYS A 267 -8.73 -31.37 -12.07
CA LYS A 267 -8.10 -31.16 -13.38
C LYS A 267 -8.42 -32.25 -14.40
N LYS A 268 -8.55 -33.50 -13.97
CA LYS A 268 -8.94 -34.60 -14.88
C LYS A 268 -10.41 -34.55 -15.27
N LEU A 269 -11.27 -34.11 -14.34
CA LEU A 269 -12.72 -34.03 -14.54
C LEU A 269 -13.12 -32.84 -15.41
N ILE A 270 -12.51 -31.68 -15.15
CA ILE A 270 -12.68 -30.49 -15.97
C ILE A 270 -11.65 -30.64 -17.08
N LYS A 271 -12.03 -30.97 -18.32
CA LYS A 271 -11.11 -31.11 -19.48
C LYS A 271 -10.38 -29.79 -19.83
N VAL A 272 -9.64 -29.22 -18.88
CA VAL A 272 -8.85 -28.00 -19.03
C VAL A 272 -7.60 -28.39 -19.79
N LYS A 273 -7.32 -27.68 -20.88
CA LYS A 273 -6.10 -27.86 -21.65
C LYS A 273 -4.90 -27.58 -20.73
N GLU A 274 -4.03 -28.57 -20.54
CA GLU A 274 -2.76 -28.34 -19.83
C GLU A 274 -1.93 -27.34 -20.64
N LEU A 275 -1.87 -26.10 -20.16
CA LEU A 275 -0.97 -25.09 -20.69
C LEU A 275 0.43 -25.40 -20.16
N LYS A 276 1.39 -25.61 -21.06
CA LYS A 276 2.79 -25.76 -20.67
C LYS A 276 3.29 -24.45 -20.08
N GLU A 277 3.99 -24.53 -18.96
CA GLU A 277 4.68 -23.39 -18.37
C GLU A 277 5.77 -22.92 -19.35
N THR A 278 5.71 -21.64 -19.70
CA THR A 278 6.76 -20.98 -20.46
C THR A 278 7.66 -20.19 -19.52
N LYS A 279 8.84 -19.80 -20.00
CA LYS A 279 9.66 -18.80 -19.30
C LYS A 279 8.92 -17.46 -19.29
N PHE A 280 9.40 -16.55 -18.43
CA PHE A 280 8.89 -15.19 -18.36
C PHE A 280 8.88 -14.54 -19.75
N ASP A 281 7.68 -14.16 -20.21
CA ASP A 281 7.46 -13.45 -21.46
C ASP A 281 7.21 -11.97 -21.17
N MET A 282 8.17 -11.14 -21.55
CA MET A 282 8.09 -9.69 -21.32
C MET A 282 7.00 -9.03 -22.16
N LEU A 283 6.71 -9.55 -23.35
CA LEU A 283 5.67 -8.99 -24.21
C LEU A 283 4.29 -9.28 -23.63
N GLY A 284 4.03 -10.53 -23.26
CA GLY A 284 2.80 -10.91 -22.55
C GLY A 284 2.61 -10.13 -21.24
N PHE A 285 3.68 -9.96 -20.46
CA PHE A 285 3.65 -9.17 -19.23
C PHE A 285 3.30 -7.69 -19.49
N THR A 286 3.93 -7.08 -20.51
CA THR A 286 3.65 -5.68 -20.88
C THR A 286 2.22 -5.48 -21.36
N ILE A 287 1.69 -6.43 -22.14
CA ILE A 287 0.30 -6.41 -22.60
C ILE A 287 -0.65 -6.53 -21.42
N ALA A 288 -0.37 -7.41 -20.47
CA ALA A 288 -1.18 -7.58 -19.26
C ALA A 288 -1.22 -6.27 -18.44
N CYS A 289 -0.07 -5.66 -18.16
CA CYS A 289 -0.01 -4.36 -17.49
C CYS A 289 -0.77 -3.26 -18.25
N THR A 290 -0.57 -3.17 -19.57
CA THR A 290 -1.20 -2.11 -20.38
C THR A 290 -2.71 -2.28 -20.44
N ALA A 291 -3.20 -3.51 -20.68
CA ALA A 291 -4.61 -3.81 -20.72
C ALA A 291 -5.27 -3.58 -19.36
N GLY A 292 -4.62 -4.04 -18.28
CA GLY A 292 -5.07 -3.84 -16.92
C GLY A 292 -5.16 -2.36 -16.55
N TYR A 293 -4.16 -1.55 -16.92
CA TYR A 293 -4.18 -0.11 -16.69
C TYR A 293 -5.32 0.60 -17.43
N ILE A 294 -5.62 0.17 -18.68
CA ILE A 294 -6.76 0.71 -19.45
C ILE A 294 -8.08 0.35 -18.78
N ILE A 295 -8.26 -0.92 -18.40
CA ILE A 295 -9.46 -1.39 -17.70
C ILE A 295 -9.61 -0.68 -16.35
N GLY A 296 -8.49 -0.48 -15.65
CA GLY A 296 -8.39 0.21 -14.38
C GLY A 296 -8.98 1.61 -14.41
N ASN A 297 -8.75 2.34 -15.50
CA ASN A 297 -9.21 3.72 -15.67
C ASN A 297 -10.66 3.88 -16.15
N ILE A 298 -11.41 2.79 -16.32
CA ILE A 298 -12.82 2.87 -16.73
C ILE A 298 -13.66 3.35 -15.54
N ASN A 299 -14.28 4.52 -15.68
CA ASN A 299 -15.20 5.08 -14.70
C ASN A 299 -16.64 4.62 -14.99
N ILE A 300 -17.22 3.87 -14.06
CA ILE A 300 -18.59 3.37 -14.13
C ILE A 300 -19.43 4.11 -13.09
N TYR A 301 -20.54 4.72 -13.50
CA TYR A 301 -21.47 5.33 -12.56
C TYR A 301 -22.37 4.26 -11.91
N LEU A 302 -22.30 4.16 -10.58
CA LEU A 302 -23.15 3.29 -9.78
C LEU A 302 -24.17 4.13 -8.99
N PRO A 303 -25.48 3.83 -9.06
CA PRO A 303 -26.53 4.67 -8.47
C PRO A 303 -26.41 4.99 -6.97
N ILE A 304 -25.73 4.13 -6.19
CA ILE A 304 -25.61 4.24 -4.73
C ILE A 304 -24.21 4.73 -4.30
N ILE A 305 -23.19 4.46 -5.12
CA ILE A 305 -21.77 4.61 -4.75
C ILE A 305 -21.11 5.78 -5.52
N GLY A 306 -21.76 6.29 -6.57
CA GLY A 306 -21.21 7.33 -7.45
C GLY A 306 -20.31 6.75 -8.54
N TYR A 307 -19.36 7.54 -9.04
CA TYR A 307 -18.38 7.06 -10.01
C TYR A 307 -17.39 6.10 -9.35
N PHE A 308 -17.32 4.88 -9.88
CA PHE A 308 -16.43 3.82 -9.44
C PHE A 308 -15.42 3.51 -10.53
N SER A 309 -14.16 3.33 -10.13
CA SER A 309 -13.05 2.90 -10.96
C SER A 309 -12.21 1.92 -10.15
N LEU A 310 -11.60 0.94 -10.83
CA LEU A 310 -10.67 0.00 -10.20
C LEU A 310 -9.33 0.69 -9.87
N GLY A 311 -9.07 1.82 -10.52
CA GLY A 311 -7.82 2.54 -10.41
C GLY A 311 -6.70 1.94 -11.25
N SER A 312 -5.68 2.75 -11.48
CA SER A 312 -4.49 2.39 -12.27
C SER A 312 -3.79 1.10 -11.81
N THR A 313 -3.75 0.88 -10.50
CA THR A 313 -3.09 -0.26 -9.85
C THR A 313 -4.03 -1.44 -9.61
N GLY A 314 -5.33 -1.19 -9.38
CA GLY A 314 -6.31 -2.25 -9.15
C GLY A 314 -6.81 -2.90 -10.43
N GLY A 315 -6.66 -2.24 -11.59
CA GLY A 315 -6.97 -2.82 -12.90
C GLY A 315 -5.92 -3.80 -13.44
N VAL A 316 -4.66 -3.69 -12.97
CA VAL A 316 -3.52 -4.55 -13.36
C VAL A 316 -3.40 -5.76 -12.44
#